data_AF-A0A438I827-F1
#
_entry.id   AF-A0A438I827-F1
#
_cell.length_a   1.000
_cell.length_b   1.000
_cell.length_c   1.000
_cell.angle_alpha   90.00
_cell.angle_beta   90.00
_cell.angle_gamma   90.00
#
_symmetry.space_group_name_H-M   'P 1'
#
loop_
_entity.id
_entity.type
_entity.pdbx_description
1 polymer ?
#
loop_
_entity_poly.entity_id
_entity_poly.type
_entity_poly.pdbx_seq_one_letter_code
_entity_poly.pdbx_strand_id
1 'polypeptide(L)'
;MVQQSGGYNNVGFTKKDLYNHVDADRRVHLRDGDAEGALAYLCGKSEMDPSFYYKYNVDEDNHLANLFWADSTSKLDYSCFGDVLAFDTTYRTNAYKKPLVILVGINHHHQTIVFGCALLVDESVSTYTWVLETFLDAMNNKKPLSVITDGDKAMRKAIKRIFPDSCHRLCAWHIQRNAFTNVHVKDFTNHFSKCMFMEGTVEEFECAWNDMLEMFNLHGHKWVTDIYAKRSRWAEAYLRGHFFAGMKSTQRCESMNAYLNRFLKTRLKLFEFVKHFDRALSRIRHNEAKAEFETHHSSAVLTTKLYALEKYAGTVFTRQSFLKFRDEMKNAELFFLDRSMKCTCMMFESVGFPCPHMIVVMKIEHLEEIPETCIMKRWSKLAKETVQVHHDNESQGDATNIIRYGALSSMCSRMSYFASQSEKAFKEARCEIQRLTCQMEELCKNSVEESEREDLKATKHHVRDPIIVKTKGNPGNLKDKFKKPRHCGKCKKVGHTVRKCPEFVNTHNAFINIEDSIEDMVTMNHFTSGISGASSTYHNQ
;
A
#
# COMPACT_ATOMS: atom_id res chain seq x y z
N MET A 1 22.42 18.60 -12.67
CA MET A 1 23.87 18.26 -12.69
C MET A 1 24.41 18.12 -14.10
N VAL A 2 24.16 17.05 -14.88
CA VAL A 2 24.80 16.88 -16.22
C VAL A 2 24.56 18.06 -17.18
N GLN A 3 23.32 18.56 -17.26
CA GLN A 3 22.98 19.75 -18.05
C GLN A 3 23.58 21.05 -17.48
N GLN A 4 23.69 21.16 -16.15
CA GLN A 4 24.29 22.32 -15.48
C GLN A 4 25.81 22.35 -15.59
N SER A 5 26.46 21.20 -15.75
CA SER A 5 27.91 21.06 -15.93
C SER A 5 28.35 21.14 -17.40
N GLY A 6 27.44 21.28 -18.37
CA GLY A 6 27.77 21.39 -19.79
C GLY A 6 28.24 20.08 -20.45
N GLY A 7 27.87 18.92 -19.89
CA GLY A 7 28.19 17.61 -20.45
C GLY A 7 28.76 16.63 -19.43
N TYR A 8 28.72 15.33 -19.75
CA TYR A 8 29.15 14.25 -18.85
C TYR A 8 30.61 14.34 -18.43
N ASN A 9 31.49 14.88 -19.28
CA ASN A 9 32.92 15.01 -19.01
C ASN A 9 33.25 16.05 -17.92
N ASN A 10 32.32 16.95 -17.63
CA ASN A 10 32.52 18.09 -16.75
C ASN A 10 31.90 17.90 -15.36
N VAL A 11 31.29 16.75 -15.09
CA VAL A 11 30.61 16.45 -13.82
C VAL A 11 31.62 16.08 -12.72
N GLY A 12 32.87 15.75 -13.08
CA GLY A 12 33.97 15.50 -12.12
C GLY A 12 33.90 14.17 -11.36
N PHE A 13 32.88 13.35 -11.60
CA PHE A 13 32.74 12.00 -11.06
C PHE A 13 31.95 11.12 -12.02
N THR A 14 32.26 9.84 -12.04
CA THR A 14 31.55 8.85 -12.86
C THR A 14 30.34 8.29 -12.12
N LYS A 15 29.45 7.61 -12.84
CA LYS A 15 28.36 6.82 -12.23
C LYS A 15 28.90 5.81 -11.21
N LYS A 16 30.09 5.24 -11.47
CA LYS A 16 30.77 4.30 -10.58
C LYS A 16 31.23 4.98 -9.30
N ASP A 17 31.72 6.21 -9.38
CA ASP A 17 32.14 6.99 -8.19
C ASP A 17 30.94 7.35 -7.32
N LEU A 18 29.80 7.70 -7.94
CA LEU A 18 28.55 7.90 -7.20
C LEU A 18 28.10 6.62 -6.49
N TYR A 19 28.15 5.47 -7.17
CA TYR A 19 27.85 4.18 -6.55
C TYR A 19 28.84 3.85 -5.41
N ASN A 20 30.14 4.08 -5.61
CA ASN A 20 31.18 3.81 -4.61
C ASN A 20 31.04 4.71 -3.39
N HIS A 21 30.68 5.99 -3.58
CA HIS A 21 30.45 6.95 -2.50
C HIS A 21 29.21 6.58 -1.69
N VAL A 22 28.09 6.28 -2.37
CA VAL A 22 26.87 5.77 -1.72
C VAL A 22 27.16 4.44 -1.00
N ASP A 23 27.99 3.58 -1.57
CA ASP A 23 28.38 2.30 -0.96
C ASP A 23 29.34 2.46 0.23
N ALA A 24 30.22 3.46 0.20
CA ALA A 24 31.06 3.83 1.33
C ALA A 24 30.23 4.43 2.48
N ASP A 25 29.30 5.34 2.17
CA ASP A 25 28.36 5.91 3.14
C ASP A 25 27.45 4.82 3.76
N ARG A 26 26.99 3.86 2.95
CA ARG A 26 26.28 2.65 3.42
C ARG A 26 27.11 1.82 4.42
N ARG A 27 28.39 1.59 4.13
CA ARG A 27 29.28 0.80 5.02
C ARG A 27 29.50 1.47 6.36
N VAL A 28 29.47 2.81 6.42
CA VAL A 28 29.56 3.56 7.68
C VAL A 28 28.32 3.34 8.55
N HIS A 29 27.12 3.36 7.95
CA HIS A 29 25.84 3.16 8.65
C HIS A 29 25.54 1.70 9.03
N LEU A 30 26.22 0.73 8.40
CA LEU A 30 26.00 -0.72 8.59
C LEU A 30 27.09 -1.40 9.43
N ARG A 31 27.94 -0.63 10.14
CA ARG A 31 29.07 -1.15 10.92
C ARG A 31 28.65 -2.21 11.94
N ASP A 32 27.46 -2.05 12.51
CA ASP A 32 26.91 -2.91 13.57
C ASP A 32 25.84 -3.89 13.04
N GLY A 33 25.71 -4.05 11.72
CA GLY A 33 24.68 -4.91 11.09
C GLY A 33 23.54 -4.12 10.44
N ASP A 34 22.81 -4.76 9.54
CA ASP A 34 21.70 -4.16 8.81
C ASP A 34 20.40 -4.09 9.61
N ALA A 35 20.15 -5.07 10.48
CA ALA A 35 19.09 -4.98 11.47
C ALA A 35 19.30 -3.79 12.40
N GLU A 36 20.50 -3.64 12.98
CA GLU A 36 20.86 -2.51 13.84
C GLU A 36 20.75 -1.17 13.10
N GLY A 37 21.24 -1.09 11.86
CA GLY A 37 21.08 0.13 11.06
C GLY A 37 19.61 0.52 10.86
N ALA A 38 18.73 -0.45 10.61
CA ALA A 38 17.30 -0.21 10.50
C ALA A 38 16.66 0.23 11.84
N LEU A 39 17.03 -0.42 12.94
CA LEU A 39 16.52 -0.08 14.28
C LEU A 39 17.01 1.30 14.73
N ALA A 40 18.27 1.63 14.52
CA ALA A 40 18.83 2.96 14.79
C ALA A 40 18.11 4.05 14.00
N TYR A 41 17.78 3.78 12.73
CA TYR A 41 16.97 4.70 11.92
C TYR A 41 15.59 4.95 12.53
N LEU A 42 14.90 3.88 12.96
CA LEU A 42 13.58 3.99 13.59
C LEU A 42 13.64 4.66 14.97
N CYS A 43 14.72 4.43 15.72
CA CYS A 43 14.99 5.12 16.98
C CYS A 43 15.15 6.63 16.78
N GLY A 44 15.99 7.04 15.82
CA GLY A 44 16.12 8.45 15.47
C GLY A 44 14.81 9.07 14.97
N LYS A 45 13.90 8.26 14.40
CA LYS A 45 12.57 8.72 14.01
C LYS A 45 11.66 8.93 15.22
N SER A 46 11.72 8.06 16.24
CA SER A 46 10.99 8.27 17.50
C SER A 46 11.48 9.47 18.31
N GLU A 47 12.74 9.85 18.17
CA GLU A 47 13.27 11.09 18.78
C GLU A 47 12.68 12.35 18.12
N MET A 48 12.44 12.31 16.80
CA MET A 48 11.91 13.43 16.02
C MET A 48 10.37 13.50 15.97
N ASP A 49 9.71 12.36 16.07
CA ASP A 49 8.26 12.20 16.11
C ASP A 49 7.90 11.42 17.39
N PRO A 50 7.52 12.12 18.49
CA PRO A 50 7.17 11.47 19.76
C PRO A 50 6.00 10.49 19.66
N SER A 51 5.19 10.59 18.60
CA SER A 51 4.08 9.68 18.35
C SER A 51 4.46 8.51 17.44
N PHE A 52 5.67 8.50 16.87
CA PHE A 52 6.21 7.37 16.12
C PHE A 52 6.32 6.15 17.03
N TYR A 53 5.80 5.03 16.54
CA TYR A 53 5.78 3.78 17.28
C TYR A 53 6.50 2.72 16.47
N TYR A 54 7.45 2.04 17.09
CA TYR A 54 8.01 0.80 16.54
C TYR A 54 8.21 -0.21 17.66
N LYS A 55 8.09 -1.50 17.31
CA LYS A 55 8.27 -2.62 18.24
C LYS A 55 8.89 -3.77 17.47
N TYR A 56 9.79 -4.50 18.11
CA TYR A 56 10.42 -5.66 17.50
C TYR A 56 10.64 -6.77 18.53
N ASN A 57 10.88 -7.97 18.03
CA ASN A 57 11.38 -9.08 18.82
C ASN A 57 12.46 -9.85 18.04
N VAL A 58 13.22 -10.66 18.76
CA VAL A 58 14.30 -11.49 18.21
C VAL A 58 14.00 -12.98 18.41
N ASP A 59 14.66 -13.82 17.63
CA ASP A 59 14.65 -15.27 17.85
C ASP A 59 15.65 -15.69 18.95
N GLU A 60 15.73 -16.99 19.21
CA GLU A 60 16.61 -17.59 20.23
C GLU A 60 18.11 -17.26 19.99
N ASP A 61 18.49 -16.96 18.74
CA ASP A 61 19.86 -16.64 18.33
C ASP A 61 20.11 -15.11 18.21
N ASN A 62 19.17 -14.29 18.71
CA ASN A 62 19.15 -12.84 18.62
C ASN A 62 19.02 -12.26 17.20
N HIS A 63 18.53 -13.01 16.21
CA HIS A 63 18.22 -12.43 14.90
C HIS A 63 16.87 -11.72 14.93
N LEU A 64 16.76 -10.62 14.19
CA LEU A 64 15.51 -9.86 14.10
C LEU A 64 14.36 -10.73 13.52
N ALA A 65 13.43 -11.10 14.41
CA ALA A 65 12.30 -11.96 14.09
C ALA A 65 11.16 -11.14 13.49
N ASN A 66 10.57 -10.24 14.26
CA ASN A 66 9.50 -9.36 13.77
C ASN A 66 9.83 -7.91 14.04
N LEU A 67 9.43 -7.02 13.14
CA LEU A 67 9.59 -5.57 13.25
C LEU A 67 8.31 -4.91 12.77
N PHE A 68 7.68 -4.09 13.61
CA PHE A 68 6.52 -3.27 13.30
C PHE A 68 6.89 -1.79 13.45
N TRP A 69 6.35 -0.93 12.59
CA TRP A 69 6.42 0.53 12.76
C TRP A 69 5.19 1.25 12.18
N ALA A 70 4.86 2.38 12.79
CA ALA A 70 3.83 3.33 12.37
C ALA A 70 4.19 4.74 12.83
N ASP A 71 4.11 5.73 11.95
CA ASP A 71 4.34 7.12 12.33
C ASP A 71 3.07 7.81 12.83
N SER A 72 3.24 9.02 13.37
CA SER A 72 2.15 9.88 13.87
C SER A 72 0.98 10.04 12.90
N THR A 73 1.26 10.24 11.61
CA THR A 73 0.22 10.48 10.62
C THR A 73 -0.59 9.21 10.38
N SER A 74 0.07 8.06 10.30
CA SER A 74 -0.58 6.76 10.15
C SER A 74 -1.50 6.45 11.34
N LYS A 75 -1.06 6.81 12.56
CA LYS A 75 -1.86 6.70 13.79
C LYS A 75 -3.06 7.66 13.81
N LEU A 76 -2.87 8.92 13.40
CA LEU A 76 -3.98 9.87 13.25
C LEU A 76 -5.00 9.36 12.22
N ASP A 77 -4.52 8.89 11.07
CA ASP A 77 -5.37 8.37 10.02
C ASP A 77 -6.21 7.19 10.53
N TYR A 78 -5.64 6.31 11.36
CA TYR A 78 -6.41 5.24 11.99
C TYR A 78 -7.40 5.77 13.05
N SER A 79 -7.06 6.83 13.78
CA SER A 79 -8.00 7.46 14.71
C SER A 79 -9.25 7.99 14.00
N CYS A 80 -9.12 8.49 12.77
CA CYS A 80 -10.23 8.98 11.96
C CYS A 80 -10.91 7.87 11.14
N PHE A 81 -10.13 6.93 10.61
CA PHE A 81 -10.56 6.02 9.55
C PHE A 81 -10.38 4.52 9.83
N GLY A 82 -9.97 4.18 11.05
CA GLY A 82 -9.71 2.81 11.52
C GLY A 82 -10.95 1.95 11.77
N ASP A 83 -12.13 2.36 11.31
CA ASP A 83 -13.34 1.52 11.31
C ASP A 83 -13.20 0.28 10.40
N VAL A 84 -12.46 0.39 9.30
CA VAL A 84 -12.21 -0.74 8.38
C VAL A 84 -10.71 -0.95 8.22
N LEU A 85 -10.27 -2.17 8.53
CA LEU A 85 -8.89 -2.61 8.36
C LEU A 85 -8.79 -3.66 7.25
N ALA A 86 -7.96 -3.43 6.25
CA ALA A 86 -7.59 -4.45 5.28
C ALA A 86 -6.09 -4.72 5.37
N PHE A 87 -5.70 -5.98 5.28
CA PHE A 87 -4.29 -6.33 5.16
C PHE A 87 -4.11 -7.67 4.43
N ASP A 88 -2.96 -7.78 3.78
CA ASP A 88 -2.49 -8.97 3.11
C ASP A 88 -0.97 -9.08 3.30
N THR A 89 -0.43 -10.29 3.15
CA THR A 89 1.00 -10.55 3.26
C THR A 89 1.64 -10.57 1.88
N THR A 90 2.70 -9.77 1.71
CA THR A 90 3.52 -9.78 0.49
C THR A 90 4.87 -10.41 0.69
N TYR A 91 5.33 -11.07 -0.37
CA TYR A 91 6.58 -11.81 -0.35
C TYR A 91 7.69 -11.11 -1.14
N ARG A 92 8.93 -11.48 -0.81
CA ARG A 92 10.13 -11.13 -1.56
C ARG A 92 10.36 -9.62 -1.67
N THR A 93 9.94 -8.85 -0.68
CA THR A 93 10.05 -7.38 -0.70
C THR A 93 11.43 -6.87 -0.27
N ASN A 94 12.20 -7.71 0.43
CA ASN A 94 13.51 -7.38 1.02
C ASN A 94 14.54 -8.51 0.81
N ALA A 95 15.82 -8.19 1.05
CA ALA A 95 16.95 -9.10 0.88
C ALA A 95 16.85 -10.41 1.69
N TYR A 96 16.15 -10.37 2.82
CA TYR A 96 15.96 -11.49 3.73
C TYR A 96 14.69 -12.30 3.44
N LYS A 97 13.91 -11.89 2.42
CA LYS A 97 12.62 -12.50 2.03
C LYS A 97 11.59 -12.55 3.18
N LYS A 98 11.74 -11.71 4.21
CA LYS A 98 10.75 -11.60 5.28
C LYS A 98 9.40 -11.21 4.69
N PRO A 99 8.29 -11.87 5.07
CA PRO A 99 6.96 -11.43 4.70
C PRO A 99 6.72 -9.99 5.16
N LEU A 100 6.16 -9.17 4.28
CA LEU A 100 5.77 -7.79 4.55
C LEU A 100 4.25 -7.73 4.68
N VAL A 101 3.76 -7.30 5.84
CA VAL A 101 2.36 -6.98 6.07
C VAL A 101 2.20 -5.46 6.05
N ILE A 102 1.27 -4.98 5.24
CA ILE A 102 0.87 -3.57 5.21
C ILE A 102 -0.59 -3.49 5.65
N LEU A 103 -0.82 -2.76 6.74
CA LEU A 103 -2.13 -2.54 7.32
C LEU A 103 -2.71 -1.28 6.70
N VAL A 104 -3.81 -1.40 5.96
CA VAL A 104 -4.38 -0.32 5.15
C VAL A 104 -5.85 -0.07 5.46
N GLY A 105 -6.28 1.15 5.15
CA GLY A 105 -7.68 1.55 5.08
C GLY A 105 -7.88 2.55 3.94
N ILE A 106 -8.97 3.31 3.99
CA ILE A 106 -9.21 4.41 3.05
C ILE A 106 -9.57 5.71 3.79
N ASN A 107 -9.17 6.87 3.26
CA ASN A 107 -9.55 8.18 3.81
C ASN A 107 -10.89 8.67 3.25
N HIS A 108 -11.31 9.85 3.69
CA HIS A 108 -12.47 10.61 3.22
C HIS A 108 -12.40 10.99 1.73
N HIS A 109 -11.27 10.78 1.03
CA HIS A 109 -11.12 10.93 -0.42
C HIS A 109 -11.13 9.59 -1.18
N HIS A 110 -11.42 8.47 -0.50
CA HIS A 110 -11.37 7.10 -1.03
C HIS A 110 -10.00 6.65 -1.55
N GLN A 111 -8.93 7.28 -1.07
CA GLN A 111 -7.54 6.92 -1.34
C GLN A 111 -7.06 5.91 -0.28
N THR A 112 -6.15 5.01 -0.66
CA THR A 112 -5.57 4.05 0.29
C THR A 112 -4.66 4.76 1.28
N ILE A 113 -4.84 4.49 2.57
CA ILE A 113 -3.94 4.92 3.65
C ILE A 113 -3.19 3.71 4.20
N VAL A 114 -1.97 3.91 4.68
CA VAL A 114 -1.23 2.92 5.48
C VAL A 114 -1.32 3.32 6.94
N PHE A 115 -1.83 2.42 7.78
CA PHE A 115 -1.91 2.59 9.23
C PHE A 115 -0.64 2.09 9.93
N GLY A 116 0.05 1.11 9.35
CA GLY A 116 1.29 0.57 9.88
C GLY A 116 1.84 -0.53 8.98
N CYS A 117 3.08 -0.94 9.24
CA CYS A 117 3.75 -2.00 8.49
C CYS A 117 4.53 -2.92 9.41
N ALA A 118 4.69 -4.17 8.95
CA ALA A 118 5.50 -5.15 9.66
C ALA A 118 6.31 -6.04 8.71
N LEU A 119 7.54 -6.33 9.12
CA LEU A 119 8.36 -7.40 8.57
C LEU A 119 8.31 -8.58 9.54
N LEU A 120 7.87 -9.73 9.06
CA LEU A 120 7.58 -10.89 9.90
C LEU A 120 8.64 -11.99 9.77
N VAL A 121 8.76 -12.84 10.79
CA VAL A 121 9.61 -14.04 10.75
C VAL A 121 8.97 -15.13 9.91
N ASP A 122 7.66 -15.30 10.02
CA ASP A 122 6.88 -16.32 9.33
C ASP A 122 5.40 -15.92 9.20
N GLU A 123 4.57 -16.86 8.75
CA GLU A 123 3.12 -16.70 8.58
C GLU A 123 2.36 -17.67 9.50
N SER A 124 2.82 -17.77 10.75
CA SER A 124 2.20 -18.57 11.80
C SER A 124 1.08 -17.79 12.51
N VAL A 125 0.23 -18.51 13.25
CA VAL A 125 -0.82 -17.88 14.06
C VAL A 125 -0.21 -16.96 15.11
N SER A 126 0.87 -17.39 15.78
CA SER A 126 1.57 -16.60 16.80
C SER A 126 2.15 -15.32 16.23
N THR A 127 2.74 -15.37 15.04
CA THR A 127 3.31 -14.17 14.39
C THR A 127 2.23 -13.19 13.95
N TYR A 128 1.11 -13.67 13.39
CA TYR A 128 -0.03 -12.80 13.10
C TYR A 128 -0.70 -12.26 14.36
N THR A 129 -0.75 -13.03 15.45
CA THR A 129 -1.22 -12.56 16.75
C THR A 129 -0.33 -11.42 17.26
N TRP A 130 1.00 -11.59 17.23
CA TRP A 130 1.95 -10.57 17.65
C TRP A 130 1.80 -9.26 16.87
N VAL A 131 1.66 -9.32 15.54
CA VAL A 131 1.53 -8.09 14.73
C VAL A 131 0.19 -7.39 14.98
N LEU A 132 -0.90 -8.13 15.19
CA LEU A 132 -2.21 -7.54 15.48
C LEU A 132 -2.29 -6.96 16.89
N GLU A 133 -1.69 -7.60 17.89
CA GLU A 133 -1.53 -7.06 19.24
C GLU A 133 -0.68 -5.78 19.21
N THR A 134 0.48 -5.84 18.55
CA THR A 134 1.39 -4.69 18.41
C THR A 134 0.74 -3.53 17.66
N PHE A 135 -0.04 -3.82 16.62
CA PHE A 135 -0.82 -2.82 15.91
C PHE A 135 -1.86 -2.18 16.83
N LEU A 136 -2.58 -2.98 17.63
CA LEU A 136 -3.60 -2.47 18.53
C LEU A 136 -2.99 -1.57 19.62
N ASP A 137 -1.84 -1.96 20.18
CA ASP A 137 -1.04 -1.14 21.10
C ASP A 137 -0.70 0.21 20.46
N ALA A 138 -0.17 0.18 19.22
CA ALA A 138 0.22 1.37 18.48
C ALA A 138 -0.95 2.33 18.19
N MET A 139 -2.16 1.78 18.12
CA MET A 139 -3.40 2.47 17.76
C MET A 139 -4.28 2.84 18.96
N ASN A 140 -3.69 2.97 20.16
CA ASN A 140 -4.39 3.32 21.40
C ASN A 140 -5.56 2.37 21.70
N ASN A 141 -5.39 1.08 21.41
CA ASN A 141 -6.38 0.04 21.63
C ASN A 141 -7.72 0.22 20.90
N LYS A 142 -7.77 1.08 19.87
CA LYS A 142 -8.95 1.20 19.01
C LYS A 142 -9.06 -0.01 18.09
N LYS A 143 -10.07 -0.85 18.29
CA LYS A 143 -10.37 -2.00 17.42
C LYS A 143 -11.12 -1.56 16.15
N PRO A 144 -10.89 -2.20 15.00
CA PRO A 144 -11.69 -1.93 13.80
C PRO A 144 -13.09 -2.54 13.94
N LEU A 145 -14.08 -1.97 13.27
CA LEU A 145 -15.41 -2.57 13.15
C LEU A 145 -15.39 -3.76 12.19
N SER A 146 -14.59 -3.65 11.13
CA SER A 146 -14.53 -4.65 10.07
C SER A 146 -13.10 -4.92 9.62
N VAL A 147 -12.83 -6.18 9.28
CA VAL A 147 -11.52 -6.65 8.80
C VAL A 147 -11.68 -7.35 7.45
N ILE A 148 -10.78 -7.06 6.50
CA ILE A 148 -10.78 -7.66 5.16
C ILE A 148 -9.44 -8.35 4.89
N THR A 149 -9.46 -9.64 4.55
CA THR A 149 -8.26 -10.43 4.22
C THR A 149 -8.48 -11.41 3.06
N ASP A 150 -7.42 -12.02 2.54
CA ASP A 150 -7.48 -13.08 1.51
C ASP A 150 -8.09 -14.41 2.02
N GLY A 151 -8.13 -14.61 3.34
CA GLY A 151 -8.74 -15.76 3.99
C GLY A 151 -7.76 -16.81 4.52
N ASP A 152 -6.47 -16.48 4.62
CA ASP A 152 -5.47 -17.33 5.27
C ASP A 152 -5.94 -17.85 6.64
N LYS A 153 -5.63 -19.12 6.92
CA LYS A 153 -6.10 -19.81 8.12
C LYS A 153 -5.44 -19.25 9.38
N ALA A 154 -4.17 -18.83 9.30
CA ALA A 154 -3.46 -18.29 10.44
C ALA A 154 -3.93 -16.86 10.75
N MET A 155 -4.05 -16.00 9.73
CA MET A 155 -4.66 -14.67 9.87
C MET A 155 -6.05 -14.76 10.51
N ARG A 156 -6.90 -15.67 10.03
CA ARG A 156 -8.25 -15.84 10.57
C ARG A 156 -8.27 -16.19 12.05
N LYS A 157 -7.37 -17.08 12.49
CA LYS A 157 -7.26 -17.45 13.90
C LYS A 157 -6.76 -16.27 14.74
N ALA A 158 -5.78 -15.52 14.24
CA ALA A 158 -5.27 -14.32 14.91
C ALA A 158 -6.33 -13.22 15.02
N ILE A 159 -7.05 -12.92 13.92
CA ILE A 159 -8.15 -11.95 13.90
C ILE A 159 -9.22 -12.35 14.90
N LYS A 160 -9.68 -13.61 14.90
CA LYS A 160 -10.70 -14.05 15.87
C LYS A 160 -10.25 -13.90 17.33
N ARG A 161 -8.94 -13.99 17.61
CA ARG A 161 -8.37 -13.83 18.94
C ARG A 161 -8.29 -12.37 19.37
N ILE A 162 -7.84 -11.47 18.48
CA ILE A 162 -7.57 -10.07 18.81
C ILE A 162 -8.78 -9.16 18.56
N PHE A 163 -9.56 -9.47 17.54
CA PHE A 163 -10.74 -8.73 17.07
C PHE A 163 -11.98 -9.64 17.04
N PRO A 164 -12.43 -10.18 18.20
CA PRO A 164 -13.53 -11.13 18.22
C PRO A 164 -14.86 -10.54 17.73
N ASP A 165 -15.07 -9.24 17.93
CA ASP A 165 -16.31 -8.53 17.61
C ASP A 165 -16.31 -7.91 16.20
N SER A 166 -15.16 -7.91 15.52
CA SER A 166 -15.06 -7.31 14.18
C SER A 166 -15.66 -8.22 13.12
N CYS A 167 -16.41 -7.63 12.18
CA CYS A 167 -16.94 -8.37 11.04
C CYS A 167 -15.81 -8.74 10.07
N HIS A 168 -15.54 -10.04 9.91
CA HIS A 168 -14.46 -10.52 9.05
C HIS A 168 -14.96 -10.87 7.65
N ARG A 169 -14.59 -10.05 6.67
CA ARG A 169 -14.88 -10.27 5.25
C ARG A 169 -13.70 -10.89 4.51
N LEU A 170 -13.99 -11.89 3.70
CA LEU A 170 -13.03 -12.51 2.79
C LEU A 170 -12.99 -11.73 1.47
N CYS A 171 -11.80 -11.64 0.89
CA CYS A 171 -11.60 -10.96 -0.38
C CYS A 171 -12.39 -11.61 -1.51
N ALA A 172 -13.36 -10.88 -2.07
CA ALA A 172 -14.18 -11.37 -3.18
C ALA A 172 -13.36 -11.76 -4.41
N TRP A 173 -12.30 -11.01 -4.74
CA TRP A 173 -11.44 -11.32 -5.89
C TRP A 173 -10.74 -12.67 -5.75
N HIS A 174 -10.18 -12.96 -4.58
CA HIS A 174 -9.52 -14.23 -4.29
C HIS A 174 -10.52 -15.40 -4.34
N ILE A 175 -11.74 -15.20 -3.82
CA ILE A 175 -12.81 -16.20 -3.87
C ILE A 175 -13.23 -16.49 -5.30
N GLN A 176 -13.48 -15.46 -6.12
CA GLN A 176 -13.85 -15.62 -7.52
C GLN A 176 -12.74 -16.30 -8.33
N ARG A 177 -11.47 -15.94 -8.09
CA ARG A 177 -10.33 -16.63 -8.72
C ARG A 177 -10.26 -18.11 -8.33
N ASN A 178 -10.52 -18.43 -7.06
CA ASN A 178 -10.53 -19.80 -6.59
C ASN A 178 -11.73 -20.59 -7.15
N ALA A 179 -12.87 -19.95 -7.38
CA ALA A 179 -14.03 -20.58 -8.01
C ALA A 179 -13.68 -21.10 -9.41
N PHE A 180 -13.04 -20.23 -10.20
CA PHE A 180 -12.57 -20.58 -11.54
C PHE A 180 -11.57 -21.75 -11.53
N THR A 181 -10.64 -21.79 -10.58
CA THR A 181 -9.61 -22.83 -10.51
C THR A 181 -10.06 -24.15 -9.89
N ASN A 182 -11.20 -24.20 -9.19
CA ASN A 182 -11.64 -25.43 -8.51
C ASN A 182 -12.83 -26.12 -9.18
N VAL A 183 -13.70 -25.38 -9.86
CA VAL A 183 -14.95 -25.95 -10.40
C VAL A 183 -14.82 -26.27 -11.90
N HIS A 184 -14.02 -25.53 -12.67
CA HIS A 184 -13.75 -25.78 -14.09
C HIS A 184 -15.00 -25.96 -14.99
N VAL A 185 -16.18 -25.51 -14.55
CA VAL A 185 -17.42 -25.53 -15.33
C VAL A 185 -17.59 -24.18 -16.03
N LYS A 186 -17.92 -24.22 -17.32
CA LYS A 186 -18.20 -23.02 -18.12
C LYS A 186 -19.38 -22.26 -17.51
N ASP A 187 -19.32 -20.93 -17.51
CA ASP A 187 -20.38 -20.03 -17.02
C ASP A 187 -20.72 -20.11 -15.51
N PHE A 188 -20.22 -21.10 -14.77
CA PHE A 188 -20.36 -21.19 -13.32
C PHE A 188 -19.84 -19.92 -12.61
N THR A 189 -18.65 -19.44 -13.00
CA THR A 189 -18.03 -18.27 -12.34
C THR A 189 -18.90 -17.01 -12.45
N ASN A 190 -19.68 -16.89 -13.52
CA ASN A 190 -20.60 -15.76 -13.72
C ASN A 190 -21.80 -15.86 -12.77
N HIS A 191 -22.41 -17.03 -12.65
CA HIS A 191 -23.54 -17.27 -11.73
C HIS A 191 -23.11 -17.20 -10.26
N PHE A 192 -21.93 -17.76 -9.96
CA PHE A 192 -21.32 -17.65 -8.64
C PHE A 192 -21.06 -16.18 -8.28
N SER A 193 -20.51 -15.38 -9.21
CA SER A 193 -20.34 -13.94 -9.00
C SER A 193 -21.67 -13.21 -8.74
N LYS A 194 -22.75 -13.59 -9.45
CA LYS A 194 -24.09 -13.04 -9.18
C LYS A 194 -24.54 -13.34 -7.76
N CYS A 195 -24.33 -14.57 -7.26
CA CYS A 195 -24.64 -14.92 -5.87
C CYS A 195 -23.75 -14.14 -4.88
N MET A 196 -22.45 -13.99 -5.17
CA MET A 196 -21.52 -13.26 -4.31
C MET A 196 -21.93 -11.81 -4.08
N PHE A 197 -22.35 -11.13 -5.15
CA PHE A 197 -22.65 -9.70 -5.13
C PHE A 197 -24.15 -9.40 -5.09
N MET A 198 -24.97 -10.39 -4.76
CA MET A 198 -26.41 -10.21 -4.65
C MET A 198 -26.75 -9.22 -3.54
N GLU A 199 -27.29 -8.07 -3.94
CA GLU A 199 -27.84 -7.04 -3.04
C GLU A 199 -29.30 -7.41 -2.76
N GLY A 200 -29.49 -8.36 -1.85
CA GLY A 200 -30.80 -8.93 -1.52
C GLY A 200 -30.83 -9.49 -0.11
N THR A 201 -31.95 -10.11 0.22
CA THR A 201 -32.19 -10.84 1.47
C THR A 201 -31.41 -12.15 1.53
N VAL A 202 -31.27 -12.71 2.73
CA VAL A 202 -30.63 -14.01 2.91
C VAL A 202 -31.45 -15.09 2.19
N GLU A 203 -32.77 -14.97 2.22
CA GLU A 203 -33.71 -15.86 1.56
C GLU A 203 -33.50 -15.86 0.04
N GLU A 204 -33.40 -14.67 -0.59
CA GLU A 204 -33.11 -14.54 -2.02
C GLU A 204 -31.75 -15.14 -2.39
N PHE A 205 -30.74 -14.95 -1.53
CA PHE A 205 -29.43 -15.59 -1.73
C PHE A 205 -29.52 -17.11 -1.68
N GLU A 206 -30.22 -17.68 -0.70
CA GLU A 206 -30.35 -19.13 -0.57
C GLU A 206 -31.09 -19.74 -1.76
N CYS A 207 -32.13 -19.07 -2.27
CA CYS A 207 -32.79 -19.48 -3.51
C CYS A 207 -31.82 -19.47 -4.70
N ALA A 208 -31.17 -18.33 -4.96
CA ALA A 208 -30.26 -18.20 -6.12
C ALA A 208 -29.03 -19.12 -6.01
N TRP A 209 -28.56 -19.39 -4.80
CA TRP A 209 -27.48 -20.35 -4.56
C TRP A 209 -27.92 -21.76 -4.92
N ASN A 210 -29.11 -22.20 -4.48
CA ASN A 210 -29.64 -23.52 -4.81
C ASN A 210 -29.92 -23.66 -6.32
N ASP A 211 -30.52 -22.66 -6.95
CA ASP A 211 -30.75 -22.64 -8.41
C ASP A 211 -29.42 -22.82 -9.18
N MET A 212 -28.35 -22.16 -8.72
CA MET A 212 -27.02 -22.32 -9.30
C MET A 212 -26.47 -23.76 -9.09
N LEU A 213 -26.68 -24.36 -7.91
CA LEU A 213 -26.23 -25.73 -7.66
C LEU A 213 -26.94 -26.74 -8.56
N GLU A 214 -28.23 -26.59 -8.75
CA GLU A 214 -29.05 -27.45 -9.62
C GLU A 214 -28.63 -27.28 -11.09
N MET A 215 -28.53 -26.03 -11.56
CA MET A 215 -28.16 -25.69 -12.94
C MET A 215 -26.83 -26.32 -13.37
N PHE A 216 -25.86 -26.39 -12.47
CA PHE A 216 -24.52 -26.93 -12.76
C PHE A 216 -24.26 -28.33 -12.19
N ASN A 217 -25.26 -28.96 -11.58
CA ASN A 217 -25.15 -30.25 -10.89
C ASN A 217 -23.97 -30.30 -9.90
N LEU A 218 -23.86 -29.29 -9.03
CA LEU A 218 -22.74 -29.10 -8.11
C LEU A 218 -23.06 -29.51 -6.66
N HIS A 219 -24.19 -30.16 -6.43
CA HIS A 219 -24.52 -30.75 -5.13
C HIS A 219 -23.42 -31.73 -4.69
N GLY A 220 -22.87 -31.54 -3.50
CA GLY A 220 -21.79 -32.37 -2.96
C GLY A 220 -20.38 -32.04 -3.49
N HIS A 221 -20.22 -31.06 -4.39
CA HIS A 221 -18.88 -30.64 -4.83
C HIS A 221 -18.10 -30.06 -3.63
N LYS A 222 -16.96 -30.66 -3.30
CA LYS A 222 -16.20 -30.38 -2.07
C LYS A 222 -15.89 -28.90 -1.89
N TRP A 223 -15.32 -28.25 -2.92
CA TRP A 223 -14.96 -26.83 -2.84
C TRP A 223 -16.19 -25.91 -2.70
N VAL A 224 -17.30 -26.26 -3.36
CA VAL A 224 -18.54 -25.48 -3.33
C VAL A 224 -19.19 -25.56 -1.95
N THR A 225 -19.17 -26.76 -1.36
CA THR A 225 -19.61 -26.99 0.02
C THR A 225 -18.74 -26.22 1.02
N ASP A 226 -17.42 -26.27 0.84
CA ASP A 226 -16.45 -25.59 1.71
C ASP A 226 -16.53 -24.06 1.66
N ILE A 227 -16.90 -23.48 0.51
CA ILE A 227 -17.06 -22.02 0.37
C ILE A 227 -18.44 -21.57 0.87
N TYR A 228 -19.50 -22.35 0.65
CA TYR A 228 -20.83 -22.09 1.20
C TYR A 228 -20.84 -22.05 2.74
N ALA A 229 -20.08 -22.95 3.39
CA ALA A 229 -19.90 -22.94 4.84
C ALA A 229 -19.32 -21.62 5.39
N LYS A 230 -18.75 -20.77 4.51
CA LYS A 230 -18.16 -19.47 4.85
C LYS A 230 -18.97 -18.29 4.30
N ARG A 231 -20.19 -18.51 3.79
CA ARG A 231 -21.01 -17.49 3.09
C ARG A 231 -21.23 -16.20 3.86
N SER A 232 -21.35 -16.30 5.19
CA SER A 232 -21.47 -15.14 6.08
C SER A 232 -20.27 -14.18 6.07
N ARG A 233 -19.17 -14.55 5.39
CA ARG A 233 -17.95 -13.75 5.27
C ARG A 233 -17.68 -13.25 3.86
N TRP A 234 -18.50 -13.59 2.87
CA TRP A 234 -18.23 -13.17 1.48
C TRP A 234 -19.45 -12.84 0.65
N ALA A 235 -20.62 -13.38 0.97
CA ALA A 235 -21.85 -13.09 0.26
C ALA A 235 -22.41 -11.73 0.73
N GLU A 236 -22.73 -10.84 -0.20
CA GLU A 236 -23.20 -9.49 0.13
C GLU A 236 -24.53 -9.53 0.92
N ALA A 237 -25.44 -10.44 0.58
CA ALA A 237 -26.70 -10.65 1.32
C ALA A 237 -26.53 -10.92 2.82
N TYR A 238 -25.41 -11.53 3.21
CA TYR A 238 -25.06 -11.79 4.62
C TYR A 238 -24.22 -10.68 5.26
N LEU A 239 -23.54 -9.87 4.46
CA LEU A 239 -22.64 -8.82 4.93
C LEU A 239 -23.31 -7.45 4.97
N ARG A 240 -24.47 -7.29 4.30
CA ARG A 240 -25.27 -6.07 4.33
C ARG A 240 -25.59 -5.67 5.78
N GLY A 241 -25.48 -4.38 6.07
CA GLY A 241 -25.62 -3.82 7.42
C GLY A 241 -24.32 -3.74 8.21
N HIS A 242 -23.24 -4.38 7.75
CA HIS A 242 -21.91 -4.20 8.30
C HIS A 242 -21.11 -3.19 7.50
N PHE A 243 -20.48 -2.25 8.19
CA PHE A 243 -19.71 -1.19 7.55
C PHE A 243 -18.39 -1.70 6.98
N PHE A 244 -18.21 -1.59 5.66
CA PHE A 244 -16.94 -1.92 4.97
C PHE A 244 -16.38 -0.75 4.16
N ALA A 245 -16.96 0.45 4.29
CA ALA A 245 -16.53 1.63 3.55
C ALA A 245 -16.49 1.42 2.02
N GLY A 246 -17.37 0.55 1.50
CA GLY A 246 -17.43 0.15 0.09
C GLY A 246 -16.33 -0.83 -0.36
N MET A 247 -15.50 -1.35 0.55
CA MET A 247 -14.46 -2.33 0.22
C MET A 247 -15.03 -3.75 0.19
N LYS A 248 -14.97 -4.40 -0.99
CA LYS A 248 -15.40 -5.81 -1.17
C LYS A 248 -14.21 -6.80 -1.24
N SER A 249 -12.99 -6.30 -1.34
CA SER A 249 -11.78 -7.10 -1.59
C SER A 249 -10.52 -6.48 -0.97
N THR A 250 -9.44 -7.24 -0.93
CA THR A 250 -8.08 -6.76 -0.60
C THR A 250 -7.43 -5.96 -1.73
N GLN A 251 -8.18 -5.52 -2.76
CA GLN A 251 -7.68 -4.73 -3.90
C GLN A 251 -6.81 -3.54 -3.48
N ARG A 252 -7.17 -2.90 -2.36
CA ARG A 252 -6.40 -1.79 -1.79
C ARG A 252 -5.02 -2.24 -1.30
N CYS A 253 -4.91 -3.45 -0.73
CA CYS A 253 -3.65 -4.09 -0.39
C CYS A 253 -2.86 -4.41 -1.66
N GLU A 254 -3.44 -5.10 -2.66
CA GLU A 254 -2.70 -5.44 -3.88
C GLU A 254 -2.23 -4.21 -4.66
N SER A 255 -3.05 -3.16 -4.73
CA SER A 255 -2.69 -1.87 -5.32
C SER A 255 -1.55 -1.19 -4.55
N MET A 256 -1.62 -1.21 -3.22
CA MET A 256 -0.55 -0.67 -2.37
C MET A 256 0.75 -1.45 -2.54
N ASN A 257 0.68 -2.77 -2.60
CA ASN A 257 1.81 -3.65 -2.86
C ASN A 257 2.46 -3.33 -4.21
N ALA A 258 1.65 -3.19 -5.27
CA ALA A 258 2.14 -2.82 -6.60
C ALA A 258 2.76 -1.41 -6.62
N TYR A 259 2.22 -0.47 -5.85
CA TYR A 259 2.77 0.86 -5.69
C TYR A 259 4.13 0.83 -4.97
N LEU A 260 4.19 0.14 -3.83
CA LEU A 260 5.41 0.02 -3.02
C LEU A 260 6.52 -0.73 -3.74
N ASN A 261 6.21 -1.72 -4.59
CA ASN A 261 7.22 -2.43 -5.40
C ASN A 261 8.03 -1.53 -6.34
N ARG A 262 7.59 -0.29 -6.60
CA ARG A 262 8.36 0.73 -7.35
C ARG A 262 9.53 1.29 -6.52
N PHE A 263 9.39 1.23 -5.20
CA PHE A 263 10.37 1.72 -4.21
C PHE A 263 11.12 0.57 -3.55
N LEU A 264 10.44 -0.53 -3.26
CA LEU A 264 10.92 -1.67 -2.51
C LEU A 264 11.41 -2.77 -3.46
N LYS A 265 12.73 -2.85 -3.66
CA LYS A 265 13.34 -3.91 -4.47
C LYS A 265 13.71 -5.10 -3.60
N THR A 266 13.56 -6.30 -4.15
CA THR A 266 13.88 -7.59 -3.51
C THR A 266 15.31 -7.72 -2.95
N ARG A 267 16.23 -6.84 -3.37
CA ARG A 267 17.63 -6.82 -2.93
C ARG A 267 17.91 -5.78 -1.85
N LEU A 268 16.92 -4.98 -1.46
CA LEU A 268 17.11 -3.96 -0.44
C LEU A 268 17.31 -4.63 0.91
N LYS A 269 18.38 -4.18 1.55
CA LYS A 269 18.69 -4.39 2.96
C LYS A 269 17.68 -3.64 3.84
N LEU A 270 17.53 -4.04 5.10
CA LEU A 270 16.49 -3.51 6.01
C LEU A 270 16.59 -2.00 6.20
N PHE A 271 17.80 -1.48 6.42
CA PHE A 271 18.00 -0.03 6.60
C PHE A 271 17.57 0.76 5.35
N GLU A 272 17.91 0.28 4.16
CA GLU A 272 17.48 0.92 2.91
C GLU A 272 15.98 0.75 2.67
N PHE A 273 15.43 -0.41 3.05
CA PHE A 273 14.02 -0.73 2.92
C PHE A 273 13.17 0.28 3.69
N VAL A 274 13.46 0.53 4.98
CA VAL A 274 12.67 1.47 5.80
C VAL A 274 12.74 2.90 5.26
N LYS A 275 13.91 3.34 4.78
CA LYS A 275 14.06 4.67 4.14
C LYS A 275 13.27 4.80 2.84
N HIS A 276 13.27 3.76 2.01
CA HIS A 276 12.51 3.76 0.76
C HIS A 276 11.01 3.66 0.99
N PHE A 277 10.61 2.93 2.04
CA PHE A 277 9.23 2.85 2.50
C PHE A 277 8.71 4.23 2.92
N ASP A 278 9.46 4.95 3.74
CA ASP A 278 9.11 6.32 4.16
C ASP A 278 8.92 7.27 2.99
N ARG A 279 9.82 7.21 1.99
CA ARG A 279 9.68 8.03 0.79
C ARG A 279 8.41 7.70 0.00
N ALA A 280 7.98 6.44 0.00
CA ALA A 280 6.73 6.05 -0.62
C ALA A 280 5.52 6.59 0.16
N LEU A 281 5.55 6.55 1.49
CA LEU A 281 4.51 7.15 2.34
C LEU A 281 4.41 8.66 2.15
N SER A 282 5.52 9.39 2.09
CA SER A 282 5.51 10.84 1.82
C SER A 282 4.78 11.18 0.51
N ARG A 283 4.93 10.32 -0.52
CA ARG A 283 4.26 10.53 -1.80
C ARG A 283 2.75 10.22 -1.75
N ILE A 284 2.32 9.25 -0.93
CA ILE A 284 0.90 8.99 -0.67
C ILE A 284 0.26 10.21 0.00
N ARG A 285 0.89 10.74 1.05
CA ARG A 285 0.41 11.93 1.78
C ARG A 285 0.37 13.18 0.93
N HIS A 286 1.35 13.34 0.04
CA HIS A 286 1.33 14.43 -0.94
C HIS A 286 0.10 14.37 -1.87
N ASN A 287 -0.30 13.16 -2.28
CA ASN A 287 -1.50 12.99 -3.11
C ASN A 287 -2.79 13.26 -2.33
N GLU A 288 -2.82 12.95 -1.04
CA GLU A 288 -3.92 13.32 -0.15
C GLU A 288 -4.02 14.83 0.00
N ALA A 289 -2.91 15.52 0.30
CA ALA A 289 -2.87 16.98 0.41
C ALA A 289 -3.36 17.66 -0.88
N LYS A 290 -3.05 17.10 -2.05
CA LYS A 290 -3.58 17.57 -3.33
C LYS A 290 -5.11 17.39 -3.43
N ALA A 291 -5.64 16.23 -3.04
CA ALA A 291 -7.08 15.97 -3.05
C ALA A 291 -7.84 16.89 -2.07
N GLU A 292 -7.23 17.16 -0.92
CA GLU A 292 -7.73 18.09 0.09
C GLU A 292 -7.81 19.53 -0.47
N PHE A 293 -6.76 19.98 -1.17
CA PHE A 293 -6.74 21.27 -1.84
C PHE A 293 -7.85 21.39 -2.89
N GLU A 294 -7.95 20.40 -3.78
CA GLU A 294 -8.99 20.35 -4.82
C GLU A 294 -10.39 20.39 -4.20
N THR A 295 -10.61 19.73 -3.07
CA THR A 295 -11.90 19.73 -2.36
C THR A 295 -12.30 21.10 -1.83
N HIS A 296 -11.33 21.91 -1.39
CA HIS A 296 -11.60 23.23 -0.81
C HIS A 296 -11.61 24.36 -1.85
N HIS A 297 -10.98 24.16 -3.00
CA HIS A 297 -10.75 25.21 -4.00
C HIS A 297 -11.39 24.92 -5.36
N SER A 298 -12.16 23.83 -5.48
CA SER A 298 -12.97 23.56 -6.66
C SER A 298 -14.43 23.40 -6.30
N SER A 299 -15.30 23.94 -7.15
CA SER A 299 -16.74 23.70 -7.08
C SER A 299 -17.11 22.60 -8.07
N ALA A 300 -17.98 21.69 -7.66
CA ALA A 300 -18.55 20.71 -8.57
C ALA A 300 -19.60 21.36 -9.48
N VAL A 301 -19.63 20.96 -10.74
CA VAL A 301 -20.74 21.28 -11.63
C VAL A 301 -21.92 20.41 -11.23
N LEU A 302 -23.03 21.05 -10.90
CA LEU A 302 -24.28 20.41 -10.52
C LEU A 302 -24.97 19.87 -11.79
N THR A 303 -25.45 18.63 -11.74
CA THR A 303 -25.92 17.90 -12.93
C THR A 303 -27.23 17.16 -12.74
N THR A 304 -27.72 17.06 -11.51
CA THR A 304 -28.95 16.34 -11.17
C THR A 304 -30.14 17.30 -11.12
N LYS A 305 -31.35 16.73 -11.13
CA LYS A 305 -32.60 17.51 -10.96
C LYS A 305 -32.85 17.94 -9.52
N LEU A 306 -32.10 17.39 -8.55
CA LEU A 306 -32.21 17.71 -7.12
C LEU A 306 -31.17 18.77 -6.75
N TYR A 307 -31.29 19.96 -7.36
CA TYR A 307 -30.25 20.99 -7.33
C TYR A 307 -29.86 21.42 -5.91
N ALA A 308 -30.85 21.68 -5.04
CA ALA A 308 -30.60 22.12 -3.67
C ALA A 308 -29.83 21.06 -2.88
N LEU A 309 -30.28 19.79 -2.93
CA LEU A 309 -29.64 18.67 -2.26
C LEU A 309 -28.23 18.39 -2.81
N GLU A 310 -28.04 18.46 -4.13
CA GLU A 310 -26.72 18.27 -4.75
C GLU A 310 -25.76 19.40 -4.33
N LYS A 311 -26.25 20.65 -4.29
CA LYS A 311 -25.47 21.80 -3.82
C LYS A 311 -25.06 21.62 -2.36
N TYR A 312 -25.98 21.23 -1.48
CA TYR A 312 -25.71 20.96 -0.07
C TYR A 312 -24.70 19.81 0.09
N ALA A 313 -24.86 18.71 -0.63
CA ALA A 313 -23.90 17.61 -0.61
C ALA A 313 -22.47 18.07 -0.97
N GLY A 314 -22.33 19.01 -1.91
CA GLY A 314 -21.06 19.60 -2.31
C GLY A 314 -20.41 20.50 -1.24
N THR A 315 -21.19 21.05 -0.29
CA THR A 315 -20.63 21.80 0.85
C THR A 315 -20.12 20.87 1.94
N VAL A 316 -20.80 19.74 2.17
CA VAL A 316 -20.52 18.77 3.24
C VAL A 316 -19.41 17.78 2.87
N PHE A 317 -19.52 17.11 1.73
CA PHE A 317 -18.65 15.99 1.37
C PHE A 317 -17.36 16.43 0.71
N THR A 318 -16.31 15.62 0.85
CA THR A 318 -15.12 15.78 0.00
C THR A 318 -15.49 15.64 -1.46
N ARG A 319 -14.63 16.11 -2.37
CA ARG A 319 -14.90 16.03 -3.81
C ARG A 319 -15.22 14.61 -4.27
N GLN A 320 -14.43 13.62 -3.84
CA GLN A 320 -14.64 12.22 -4.26
C GLN A 320 -15.88 11.60 -3.61
N SER A 321 -16.16 11.90 -2.34
CA SER A 321 -17.38 11.45 -1.66
C SER A 321 -18.64 12.05 -2.27
N PHE A 322 -18.61 13.35 -2.63
CA PHE A 322 -19.68 14.01 -3.35
C PHE A 322 -19.99 13.32 -4.69
N LEU A 323 -18.96 12.96 -5.46
CA LEU A 323 -19.14 12.28 -6.74
C LEU A 323 -19.84 10.93 -6.57
N LYS A 324 -19.49 10.17 -5.53
CA LYS A 324 -20.19 8.91 -5.21
C LYS A 324 -21.64 9.14 -4.81
N PHE A 325 -21.89 10.08 -3.90
CA PHE A 325 -23.26 10.41 -3.50
C PHE A 325 -24.11 10.85 -4.70
N ARG A 326 -23.54 11.63 -5.61
CA ARG A 326 -24.21 12.05 -6.84
C ARG A 326 -24.57 10.88 -7.76
N ASP A 327 -23.76 9.83 -7.80
CA ASP A 327 -24.13 8.62 -8.54
C ASP A 327 -25.35 7.94 -7.92
N GLU A 328 -25.48 7.92 -6.58
CA GLU A 328 -26.70 7.47 -5.90
C GLU A 328 -27.90 8.36 -6.19
N MET A 329 -27.70 9.69 -6.28
CA MET A 329 -28.76 10.62 -6.67
C MET A 329 -29.28 10.36 -8.09
N LYS A 330 -28.42 9.96 -9.02
CA LYS A 330 -28.83 9.56 -10.38
C LYS A 330 -29.58 8.24 -10.37
N ASN A 331 -29.11 7.27 -9.57
CA ASN A 331 -29.77 5.97 -9.42
C ASN A 331 -31.15 6.10 -8.78
N ALA A 332 -31.37 7.11 -7.93
CA ALA A 332 -32.68 7.39 -7.32
C ALA A 332 -33.80 7.64 -8.35
N GLU A 333 -33.46 8.02 -9.59
CA GLU A 333 -34.45 8.16 -10.67
C GLU A 333 -35.07 6.82 -11.13
N LEU A 334 -34.50 5.68 -10.71
CA LEU A 334 -34.90 4.33 -11.15
C LEU A 334 -35.79 3.58 -10.15
N PHE A 335 -36.01 4.11 -8.94
CA PHE A 335 -36.69 3.41 -7.86
C PHE A 335 -38.04 4.04 -7.50
N PHE A 336 -39.00 3.20 -7.12
CA PHE A 336 -40.30 3.62 -6.58
C PHE A 336 -40.40 3.33 -5.08
N LEU A 337 -41.01 4.29 -4.36
CA LEU A 337 -41.39 4.32 -2.94
C LEU A 337 -40.79 3.25 -1.99
N ASP A 338 -39.77 3.66 -1.24
CA ASP A 338 -39.66 3.33 0.18
C ASP A 338 -40.01 4.63 0.91
N ARG A 339 -40.90 4.61 1.91
CA ARG A 339 -41.27 5.82 2.70
C ARG A 339 -40.43 5.99 3.96
N SER A 340 -39.42 5.14 4.16
CA SER A 340 -38.60 5.14 5.36
C SER A 340 -37.20 5.69 5.08
N MET A 341 -36.76 6.64 5.92
CA MET A 341 -35.34 7.03 5.98
C MET A 341 -34.45 5.91 6.54
N LYS A 342 -35.03 4.92 7.22
CA LYS A 342 -34.35 3.65 7.56
C LYS A 342 -34.67 2.63 6.46
N CYS A 343 -33.81 2.56 5.45
CA CYS A 343 -34.04 1.71 4.29
C CYS A 343 -33.59 0.27 4.56
N THR A 344 -34.40 -0.70 4.12
CA THR A 344 -34.11 -2.13 4.26
C THR A 344 -32.97 -2.63 3.36
N CYS A 345 -32.52 -1.83 2.39
CA CYS A 345 -31.36 -2.16 1.57
C CYS A 345 -30.03 -2.15 2.34
N MET A 346 -29.98 -1.53 3.53
CA MET A 346 -28.82 -1.45 4.41
C MET A 346 -27.56 -0.81 3.79
N MET A 347 -27.70 -0.08 2.68
CA MET A 347 -26.56 0.51 1.98
C MET A 347 -25.94 1.67 2.76
N PHE A 348 -26.73 2.46 3.50
CA PHE A 348 -26.20 3.51 4.36
C PHE A 348 -25.34 2.92 5.49
N GLU A 349 -25.80 1.84 6.11
CA GLU A 349 -25.11 1.11 7.17
C GLU A 349 -23.84 0.43 6.64
N SER A 350 -23.84 -0.01 5.38
CA SER A 350 -22.71 -0.75 4.78
C SER A 350 -21.63 0.18 4.19
N VAL A 351 -22.04 1.33 3.64
CA VAL A 351 -21.18 2.23 2.85
C VAL A 351 -21.06 3.63 3.45
N GLY A 352 -22.11 4.12 4.13
CA GLY A 352 -22.12 5.43 4.79
C GLY A 352 -22.67 6.59 3.94
N PHE A 353 -23.30 6.29 2.80
CA PHE A 353 -24.01 7.27 1.97
C PHE A 353 -25.51 6.95 1.93
N PRO A 354 -26.40 7.95 1.93
CA PRO A 354 -27.81 7.71 1.72
C PRO A 354 -28.01 6.98 0.40
N CYS A 355 -28.74 5.88 0.45
CA CYS A 355 -29.00 5.07 -0.74
C CYS A 355 -30.00 5.75 -1.69
N PRO A 356 -30.14 5.26 -2.92
CA PRO A 356 -31.14 5.77 -3.87
C PRO A 356 -32.56 5.87 -3.27
N HIS A 357 -32.98 4.89 -2.47
CA HIS A 357 -34.29 4.88 -1.81
C HIS A 357 -34.45 6.02 -0.78
N MET A 358 -33.43 6.28 0.04
CA MET A 358 -33.45 7.40 0.99
C MET A 358 -33.49 8.74 0.26
N ILE A 359 -32.79 8.87 -0.87
CA ILE A 359 -32.81 10.08 -1.69
C ILE A 359 -34.19 10.31 -2.31
N VAL A 360 -34.92 9.24 -2.70
CA VAL A 360 -36.31 9.33 -3.13
C VAL A 360 -37.20 9.89 -2.00
N VAL A 361 -37.00 9.46 -0.74
CA VAL A 361 -37.72 10.04 0.41
C VAL A 361 -37.41 11.53 0.55
N MET A 362 -36.13 11.92 0.54
CA MET A 362 -35.72 13.33 0.61
C MET A 362 -36.39 14.19 -0.49
N LYS A 363 -36.50 13.64 -1.71
CA LYS A 363 -37.17 14.30 -2.83
C LYS A 363 -38.66 14.50 -2.58
N ILE A 364 -39.37 13.48 -2.08
CA ILE A 364 -40.81 13.53 -1.83
C ILE A 364 -41.14 14.50 -0.69
N GLU A 365 -40.30 14.50 0.35
CA GLU A 365 -40.41 15.41 1.49
C GLU A 365 -39.87 16.81 1.20
N HIS A 366 -39.49 17.10 -0.05
CA HIS A 366 -38.96 18.39 -0.49
C HIS A 366 -37.76 18.89 0.33
N LEU A 367 -36.89 17.98 0.77
CA LEU A 367 -35.68 18.33 1.52
C LEU A 367 -34.64 18.95 0.60
N GLU A 368 -34.16 20.13 1.01
CA GLU A 368 -33.08 20.84 0.34
C GLU A 368 -31.69 20.47 0.89
N GLU A 369 -31.65 19.88 2.09
CA GLU A 369 -30.44 19.47 2.80
C GLU A 369 -30.49 18.00 3.18
N ILE A 370 -29.31 17.37 3.27
CA ILE A 370 -29.20 16.01 3.79
C ILE A 370 -29.36 16.09 5.31
N PRO A 371 -30.30 15.36 5.93
CA PRO A 371 -30.42 15.32 7.38
C PRO A 371 -29.09 14.93 8.03
N GLU A 372 -28.72 15.58 9.14
CA GLU A 372 -27.43 15.32 9.82
C GLU A 372 -27.22 13.85 10.19
N THR A 373 -28.30 13.15 10.56
CA THR A 373 -28.30 11.71 10.86
C THR A 373 -27.93 10.83 9.67
N CYS A 374 -28.02 11.38 8.45
CA CYS A 374 -27.68 10.72 7.18
C CYS A 374 -26.31 11.17 6.64
N ILE A 375 -25.55 11.94 7.42
CA ILE A 375 -24.20 12.40 7.09
C ILE A 375 -23.20 11.64 7.95
N MET A 376 -22.44 10.74 7.32
CA MET A 376 -21.32 10.10 8.01
C MET A 376 -20.11 11.03 8.01
N LYS A 377 -19.68 11.49 9.20
CA LYS A 377 -18.51 12.38 9.39
C LYS A 377 -17.27 11.89 8.63
N ARG A 378 -17.08 10.57 8.57
CA ARG A 378 -16.00 9.90 7.83
C ARG A 378 -15.85 10.38 6.38
N TRP A 379 -16.93 10.72 5.70
CA TRP A 379 -16.92 11.11 4.28
C TRP A 379 -16.95 12.64 4.08
N SER A 380 -17.10 13.41 5.16
CA SER A 380 -17.20 14.86 5.11
C SER A 380 -15.83 15.54 5.02
N LYS A 381 -15.83 16.82 4.67
CA LYS A 381 -14.63 17.67 4.71
C LYS A 381 -14.05 17.80 6.12
N LEU A 382 -14.88 17.58 7.15
CA LEU A 382 -14.53 17.69 8.56
C LEU A 382 -14.03 16.35 9.16
N ALA A 383 -13.76 15.33 8.33
CA ALA A 383 -13.39 13.99 8.80
C ALA A 383 -12.15 13.99 9.71
N LYS A 384 -11.17 14.86 9.43
CA LYS A 384 -9.95 15.05 10.23
C LYS A 384 -10.03 16.23 11.20
N GLU A 385 -11.14 16.96 11.24
CA GLU A 385 -11.32 18.02 12.24
C GLU A 385 -11.70 17.38 13.57
N THR A 386 -10.76 17.40 14.50
CA THR A 386 -10.96 16.94 15.87
C THR A 386 -12.10 17.76 16.47
N VAL A 387 -13.15 17.08 16.96
CA VAL A 387 -14.11 17.71 17.87
C VAL A 387 -13.29 18.25 19.03
N GLN A 388 -13.51 19.51 19.42
CA GLN A 388 -12.96 20.04 20.67
C GLN A 388 -13.25 19.00 21.75
N VAL A 389 -12.19 18.42 22.32
CA VAL A 389 -12.33 17.46 23.41
C VAL A 389 -13.04 18.22 24.52
N HIS A 390 -14.34 17.95 24.69
CA HIS A 390 -15.02 18.32 25.92
C HIS A 390 -14.23 17.64 27.03
N HIS A 391 -13.62 18.49 27.87
CA HIS A 391 -12.91 18.09 29.07
C HIS A 391 -13.91 17.50 30.05
N ASP A 392 -14.25 16.22 29.87
CA ASP A 392 -14.87 15.44 30.91
C ASP A 392 -13.98 14.23 31.22
N ASN A 393 -13.29 14.40 32.35
CA ASN A 393 -12.56 13.45 33.17
C ASN A 393 -11.16 13.01 32.76
N GLU A 394 -10.26 13.36 33.66
CA GLU A 394 -8.82 13.11 33.73
C GLU A 394 -8.50 11.61 33.78
N SER A 395 -8.15 11.02 32.62
CA SER A 395 -7.26 9.84 32.58
C SER A 395 -6.67 9.55 31.18
N GLN A 396 -6.49 10.55 30.31
CA GLN A 396 -6.10 10.31 28.90
C GLN A 396 -5.10 11.34 28.32
N GLY A 397 -4.00 11.58 29.06
CA GLY A 397 -2.93 12.51 28.63
C GLY A 397 -2.27 12.13 27.30
N ASP A 398 -1.89 10.86 27.13
CA ASP A 398 -1.07 10.44 25.98
C ASP A 398 -1.86 10.36 24.67
N ALA A 399 -3.10 9.88 24.70
CA ALA A 399 -3.95 9.79 23.51
C ALA A 399 -4.26 11.19 22.93
N THR A 400 -4.46 12.17 23.80
CA THR A 400 -4.77 13.56 23.41
C THR A 400 -3.55 14.23 22.76
N ASN A 401 -2.35 13.99 23.28
CA ASN A 401 -1.11 14.51 22.71
C ASN A 401 -0.81 13.89 21.34
N ILE A 402 -1.05 12.59 21.15
CA ILE A 402 -0.90 11.90 19.86
C ILE A 402 -1.83 12.50 18.79
N ILE A 403 -3.10 12.74 19.14
CA ILE A 403 -4.07 13.34 18.22
C ILE A 403 -3.66 14.77 17.86
N ARG A 404 -3.24 15.58 18.84
CA ARG A 404 -2.75 16.95 18.62
C ARG A 404 -1.52 16.99 17.73
N TYR A 405 -0.52 16.16 18.00
CA TYR A 405 0.71 16.08 17.20
C TYR A 405 0.42 15.60 15.78
N GLY A 406 -0.38 14.53 15.63
CA GLY A 406 -0.80 14.03 14.32
C GLY A 406 -1.53 15.11 13.52
N ALA A 407 -2.47 15.83 14.13
CA ALA A 407 -3.21 16.92 13.49
C ALA A 407 -2.27 18.04 13.04
N LEU A 408 -1.35 18.48 13.91
CA LEU A 408 -0.33 19.49 13.58
C LEU A 408 0.60 19.00 12.46
N SER A 409 1.06 17.75 12.51
CA SER A 409 1.91 17.14 11.46
C SER A 409 1.19 17.08 10.11
N SER A 410 -0.10 16.76 10.10
CA SER A 410 -0.96 16.82 8.91
C SER A 410 -1.10 18.26 8.39
N MET A 411 -1.35 19.23 9.27
CA MET A 411 -1.42 20.65 8.91
C MET A 411 -0.10 21.18 8.36
N CYS A 412 1.02 20.84 9.00
CA CYS A 412 2.37 21.20 8.58
C CYS A 412 2.70 20.58 7.23
N SER A 413 2.36 19.32 6.99
CA SER A 413 2.52 18.66 5.68
C SER A 413 1.75 19.40 4.59
N ARG A 414 0.53 19.87 4.90
CA ARG A 414 -0.32 20.66 4.01
C ARG A 414 0.29 22.04 3.72
N MET A 415 0.77 22.73 4.74
CA MET A 415 1.49 24.00 4.60
C MET A 415 2.78 23.81 3.78
N SER A 416 3.59 22.79 4.05
CA SER A 416 4.82 22.48 3.32
C SER A 416 4.55 22.24 1.83
N TYR A 417 3.43 21.59 1.49
CA TYR A 417 3.01 21.47 0.09
C TYR A 417 2.85 22.84 -0.56
N PHE A 418 2.02 23.74 -0.02
CA PHE A 418 1.82 25.08 -0.61
C PHE A 418 3.07 25.93 -0.61
N ALA A 419 3.82 25.91 0.49
CA ALA A 419 5.06 26.64 0.64
C ALA A 419 6.09 26.22 -0.43
N SER A 420 6.11 24.93 -0.82
CA SER A 420 7.02 24.44 -1.86
C SER A 420 6.71 24.94 -3.28
N GLN A 421 5.50 25.48 -3.52
CA GLN A 421 5.07 25.89 -4.87
C GLN A 421 5.58 27.27 -5.28
N SER A 422 6.09 28.09 -4.34
CA SER A 422 6.73 29.36 -4.69
C SER A 422 7.87 29.69 -3.73
N GLU A 423 8.92 30.33 -4.25
CA GLU A 423 10.06 30.72 -3.43
C GLU A 423 9.67 31.70 -2.31
N LYS A 424 8.71 32.59 -2.58
CA LYS A 424 8.18 33.54 -1.59
C LYS A 424 7.50 32.78 -0.44
N ALA A 425 6.57 31.88 -0.76
CA ALA A 425 5.84 31.10 0.24
C ALA A 425 6.77 30.17 1.04
N PHE A 426 7.79 29.59 0.40
CA PHE A 426 8.82 28.80 1.07
C PHE A 426 9.58 29.61 2.12
N LYS A 427 10.07 30.81 1.77
CA LYS A 427 10.82 31.68 2.69
C LYS A 427 9.96 32.11 3.87
N GLU A 428 8.72 32.51 3.60
CA GLU A 428 7.76 32.93 4.62
C GLU A 428 7.42 31.79 5.59
N ALA A 429 7.01 30.63 5.07
CA ALA A 429 6.71 29.46 5.89
C ALA A 429 7.92 29.01 6.71
N ARG A 430 9.13 29.00 6.14
CA ARG A 430 10.34 28.63 6.87
C ARG A 430 10.60 29.55 8.06
N CYS A 431 10.51 30.87 7.86
CA CYS A 431 10.71 31.83 8.94
C CYS A 431 9.65 31.66 10.04
N GLU A 432 8.39 31.48 9.66
CA GLU A 432 7.29 31.38 10.61
C GLU A 432 7.28 30.05 11.37
N ILE A 433 7.63 28.94 10.71
CA ILE A 433 7.86 27.65 11.37
C ILE A 433 8.94 27.79 12.43
N GLN A 434 10.07 28.43 12.11
CA GLN A 434 11.16 28.61 13.06
C GLN A 434 10.72 29.48 14.24
N ARG A 435 10.01 30.58 13.98
CA ARG A 435 9.47 31.48 15.01
C ARG A 435 8.50 30.75 15.94
N LEU A 436 7.53 30.03 15.37
CA LEU A 436 6.54 29.27 16.12
C LEU A 436 7.18 28.11 16.88
N THR A 437 8.19 27.44 16.32
CA THR A 437 8.91 26.36 17.00
C THR A 437 9.58 26.89 18.27
N CYS A 438 10.33 27.99 18.18
CA CYS A 438 10.93 28.63 19.37
C CYS A 438 9.86 29.00 20.42
N GLN A 439 8.74 29.58 19.97
CA GLN A 439 7.64 29.94 20.87
C GLN A 439 7.01 28.73 21.56
N MET A 440 6.82 27.61 20.85
CA MET A 440 6.28 26.37 21.42
C MET A 440 7.27 25.73 22.39
N GLU A 441 8.57 25.77 22.09
CA GLU A 441 9.62 25.29 23.01
C GLU A 441 9.64 26.09 24.31
N GLU A 442 9.46 27.41 24.27
CA GLU A 442 9.34 28.26 25.46
C GLU A 442 8.08 27.92 26.27
N LEU A 443 6.93 27.72 25.61
CA LEU A 443 5.69 27.29 26.28
C LEU A 443 5.82 25.91 26.93
N CYS A 444 6.57 24.98 26.31
CA CYS A 444 6.87 23.68 26.89
C CYS A 444 7.83 23.78 28.08
N LYS A 445 8.82 24.68 28.04
CA LYS A 445 9.74 24.91 29.18
C LYS A 445 9.02 25.52 30.38
N ASN A 446 8.02 26.36 30.16
CA ASN A 446 7.22 26.97 31.22
C ASN A 446 6.16 26.03 31.84
N SER A 447 5.99 24.82 31.30
CA SER A 447 5.00 23.84 31.75
C SER A 447 5.61 22.57 32.37
N VAL A 448 6.94 22.46 32.44
CA VAL A 448 7.64 21.30 32.99
C VAL A 448 8.53 21.75 34.16
N GLU A 449 7.91 22.04 35.30
CA GLU A 449 8.52 21.74 36.60
C GLU A 449 7.81 20.49 37.12
N GLU A 450 8.58 19.43 37.36
CA GLU A 450 8.18 18.08 37.81
C GLU A 450 7.54 17.13 36.77
N SER A 451 8.38 16.43 36.01
CA SER A 451 8.30 14.95 35.98
C SER A 451 9.67 14.35 35.63
N GLU A 452 10.17 13.50 36.53
CA GLU A 452 11.36 12.68 36.29
C GLU A 452 11.02 11.66 35.20
N ARG A 453 11.75 11.73 34.08
CA ARG A 453 11.74 10.65 33.09
C ARG A 453 12.55 9.49 33.64
N GLU A 454 11.88 8.37 33.86
CA GLU A 454 12.56 7.08 33.94
C GLU A 454 13.25 6.81 32.60
N ASP A 455 14.57 6.84 32.60
CA ASP A 455 15.40 6.31 31.52
C ASP A 455 15.07 4.82 31.35
N LEU A 456 14.37 4.49 30.26
CA LEU A 456 14.36 3.15 29.72
C LEU A 456 15.80 2.81 29.30
N LYS A 457 16.58 2.25 30.22
CA LYS A 457 17.83 1.56 29.91
C LYS A 457 17.53 0.43 28.93
N ALA A 458 17.63 0.72 27.64
CA ALA A 458 17.75 -0.29 26.62
C ALA A 458 19.01 -1.10 26.92
N THR A 459 18.84 -2.32 27.44
CA THR A 459 19.87 -3.34 27.39
C THR A 459 20.32 -3.46 25.94
N LYS A 460 21.56 -3.02 25.64
CA LYS A 460 22.23 -3.22 24.35
C LYS A 460 22.45 -4.71 24.12
N HIS A 461 21.40 -5.41 23.72
CA HIS A 461 21.52 -6.71 23.08
C HIS A 461 21.70 -6.48 21.59
N HIS A 462 22.86 -6.86 21.07
CA HIS A 462 23.17 -6.76 19.64
C HIS A 462 22.20 -7.64 18.84
N VAL A 463 21.35 -7.00 18.04
CA VAL A 463 20.36 -7.63 17.16
C VAL A 463 21.04 -8.03 15.87
N ARG A 464 21.04 -9.33 15.58
CA ARG A 464 21.65 -9.89 14.37
C ARG A 464 20.73 -9.74 13.16
N ASP A 465 21.34 -9.72 11.97
CA ASP A 465 20.63 -9.68 10.70
C ASP A 465 19.70 -10.89 10.51
N PRO A 466 18.48 -10.73 9.97
CA PRO A 466 17.54 -11.84 9.85
C PRO A 466 18.08 -13.02 9.03
N ILE A 467 17.63 -14.23 9.37
CA ILE A 467 17.82 -15.41 8.51
C ILE A 467 16.87 -15.33 7.31
N ILE A 468 17.33 -15.75 6.12
CA ILE A 468 16.50 -15.77 4.91
C ILE A 468 15.30 -16.72 5.09
N VAL A 469 14.09 -16.17 5.03
CA VAL A 469 12.84 -16.90 5.33
C VAL A 469 12.37 -17.77 4.15
N LYS A 470 11.85 -18.98 4.45
CA LYS A 470 11.10 -19.82 3.50
C LYS A 470 9.61 -19.45 3.54
N THR A 471 9.06 -18.96 2.44
CA THR A 471 7.68 -18.40 2.38
C THR A 471 6.68 -19.39 1.79
N LYS A 472 5.38 -19.30 2.15
CA LYS A 472 4.31 -20.15 1.61
C LYS A 472 3.90 -19.85 0.16
N GLY A 473 4.46 -18.79 -0.45
CA GLY A 473 4.02 -18.28 -1.74
C GLY A 473 4.01 -19.29 -2.91
N ASN A 474 2.94 -19.22 -3.70
CA ASN A 474 2.79 -19.80 -5.04
C ASN A 474 4.03 -19.47 -5.92
N PRO A 475 4.61 -20.40 -6.70
CA PRO A 475 5.67 -20.07 -7.63
C PRO A 475 5.04 -19.25 -8.76
N GLY A 476 4.98 -17.92 -8.61
CA GLY A 476 4.41 -17.05 -9.63
C GLY A 476 4.96 -17.41 -11.01
N ASN A 477 4.06 -17.69 -11.96
CA ASN A 477 4.31 -18.07 -13.36
C ASN A 477 5.78 -18.42 -13.65
N LEU A 478 6.21 -19.58 -13.15
CA LEU A 478 7.24 -20.34 -13.83
C LEU A 478 6.64 -20.75 -15.17
N LYS A 479 6.81 -19.92 -16.20
CA LYS A 479 7.07 -20.52 -17.50
C LYS A 479 8.23 -21.46 -17.23
N ASP A 480 8.00 -22.77 -17.34
CA ASP A 480 9.01 -23.80 -17.24
C ASP A 480 10.25 -23.33 -18.01
N LYS A 481 11.24 -22.82 -17.27
CA LYS A 481 12.60 -22.81 -17.74
C LYS A 481 13.09 -24.21 -17.47
N PHE A 482 12.70 -25.15 -18.36
CA PHE A 482 13.67 -26.13 -18.81
C PHE A 482 14.94 -25.33 -19.10
N LYS A 483 15.92 -25.41 -18.19
CA LYS A 483 17.23 -24.82 -18.42
C LYS A 483 17.74 -25.54 -19.67
N LYS A 484 17.59 -24.91 -20.85
CA LYS A 484 18.28 -25.38 -22.04
C LYS A 484 19.75 -25.53 -21.65
N PRO A 485 20.34 -26.72 -21.79
CA PRO A 485 21.72 -26.94 -21.39
C PRO A 485 22.60 -25.91 -22.10
N ARG A 486 23.54 -25.28 -21.39
CA ARG A 486 24.46 -24.32 -22.01
C ARG A 486 25.34 -25.07 -22.98
N HIS A 487 25.29 -24.65 -24.24
CA HIS A 487 26.17 -25.14 -25.30
C HIS A 487 27.46 -24.32 -25.26
N CYS A 488 28.60 -24.97 -25.47
CA CYS A 488 29.88 -24.31 -25.64
C CYS A 488 29.81 -23.34 -26.83
N GLY A 489 30.29 -22.10 -26.66
CA GLY A 489 30.23 -21.08 -27.71
C GLY A 489 30.96 -21.46 -29.01
N LYS A 490 31.99 -22.33 -28.92
CA LYS A 490 32.82 -22.78 -30.05
C LYS A 490 32.27 -24.07 -30.70
N CYS A 491 32.28 -25.20 -29.99
CA CYS A 491 31.87 -26.50 -30.55
C CYS A 491 30.36 -26.81 -30.45
N LYS A 492 29.58 -25.93 -29.80
CA LYS A 492 28.14 -26.08 -29.56
C LYS A 492 27.72 -27.34 -28.79
N LYS A 493 28.63 -28.12 -28.19
CA LYS A 493 28.29 -29.26 -27.32
C LYS A 493 27.96 -28.81 -25.89
N VAL A 494 27.14 -29.58 -25.18
CA VAL A 494 26.73 -29.31 -23.79
C VAL A 494 27.70 -29.93 -22.79
N GLY A 495 27.82 -29.34 -21.59
CA GLY A 495 28.63 -29.91 -20.49
C GLY A 495 29.98 -29.25 -20.22
N HIS A 496 30.40 -28.26 -21.01
CA HIS A 496 31.62 -27.48 -20.77
C HIS A 496 31.51 -26.04 -21.30
N THR A 497 32.43 -25.16 -20.90
CA THR A 497 32.51 -23.76 -21.38
C THR A 497 33.58 -23.63 -22.47
N VAL A 498 33.58 -22.53 -23.24
CA VAL A 498 34.60 -22.29 -24.31
C VAL A 498 36.03 -22.45 -23.80
N ARG A 499 36.31 -22.03 -22.56
CA ARG A 499 37.64 -22.13 -21.92
C ARG A 499 38.08 -23.56 -21.64
N LYS A 500 37.15 -24.53 -21.59
CA LYS A 500 37.41 -25.96 -21.36
C LYS A 500 37.00 -26.80 -22.57
N CYS A 501 36.90 -26.18 -23.75
CA CYS A 501 36.51 -26.85 -24.98
C CYS A 501 37.68 -27.69 -25.51
N PRO A 502 37.53 -29.01 -25.72
CA PRO A 502 38.60 -29.85 -26.26
C PRO A 502 39.12 -29.35 -27.62
N GLU A 503 38.24 -28.75 -28.43
CA GLU A 503 38.58 -28.11 -29.71
C GLU A 503 39.25 -26.73 -29.58
N PHE A 504 39.42 -26.22 -28.35
CA PHE A 504 40.20 -25.01 -28.06
C PHE A 504 41.62 -25.36 -27.58
N VAL A 505 41.81 -26.52 -26.97
CA VAL A 505 43.12 -26.98 -26.48
C VAL A 505 44.03 -27.42 -27.64
N ASN A 506 43.46 -27.80 -28.80
CA ASN A 506 44.25 -28.23 -29.97
C ASN A 506 44.69 -27.12 -30.93
N THR A 507 44.37 -25.84 -30.68
CA THR A 507 44.81 -24.73 -31.54
C THR A 507 46.06 -24.00 -31.05
N HIS A 508 46.64 -24.40 -29.91
CA HIS A 508 47.86 -23.79 -29.37
C HIS A 508 49.16 -24.56 -29.70
N ASN A 509 49.09 -25.72 -30.35
CA ASN A 509 50.26 -26.53 -30.73
C ASN A 509 50.58 -26.49 -32.24
N ALA A 510 50.14 -25.46 -32.97
CA ALA A 510 50.36 -25.35 -34.42
C ALA A 510 50.93 -23.99 -34.87
N PHE A 511 51.66 -23.28 -34.00
CA PHE A 511 52.40 -22.06 -34.33
C PHE A 511 53.82 -22.05 -33.72
N ILE A 512 54.47 -23.22 -33.73
CA ILE A 512 55.93 -23.32 -33.70
C ILE A 512 56.27 -24.09 -34.97
N ASN A 513 57.15 -23.52 -35.80
CA ASN A 513 57.50 -23.89 -37.18
C ASN A 513 56.66 -23.17 -38.24
N ILE A 514 57.06 -21.95 -38.57
CA ILE A 514 57.48 -21.46 -39.91
C ILE A 514 58.05 -20.05 -39.64
N GLU A 515 59.21 -20.02 -38.97
CA GLU A 515 60.20 -18.94 -39.09
C GLU A 515 61.27 -19.51 -40.00
N ASP A 516 61.04 -19.45 -41.30
CA ASP A 516 62.05 -19.58 -42.35
C ASP A 516 61.32 -19.38 -43.67
N SER A 517 61.73 -18.33 -44.40
CA SER A 517 61.47 -18.03 -45.81
C SER A 517 60.82 -16.66 -46.05
N ILE A 518 61.67 -15.75 -46.53
CA ILE A 518 61.41 -14.71 -47.53
C ILE A 518 61.28 -13.28 -46.97
N GLU A 519 62.46 -12.71 -46.67
CA GLU A 519 62.86 -11.46 -47.31
C GLU A 519 62.71 -11.63 -48.82
N ASP A 520 61.85 -10.84 -49.48
CA ASP A 520 62.14 -10.27 -50.79
C ASP A 520 61.02 -9.32 -51.28
N MET A 521 61.48 -8.14 -51.71
CA MET A 521 60.88 -7.28 -52.75
C MET A 521 59.67 -6.37 -52.43
N VAL A 522 60.05 -5.17 -51.96
CA VAL A 522 59.78 -3.86 -52.61
C VAL A 522 59.12 -3.92 -54.01
N THR A 523 57.98 -3.24 -54.20
CA THR A 523 57.63 -2.29 -55.31
C THR A 523 56.10 -2.04 -55.29
N MET A 524 55.65 -0.81 -54.99
CA MET A 524 55.33 0.29 -55.90
C MET A 524 53.96 0.21 -56.62
N ASN A 525 53.08 1.15 -56.24
CA ASN A 525 52.08 1.91 -57.02
C ASN A 525 51.46 1.26 -58.27
N HIS A 526 50.11 1.20 -58.31
CA HIS A 526 49.28 2.20 -59.03
C HIS A 526 47.81 1.77 -59.19
N PHE A 527 46.99 2.81 -59.40
CA PHE A 527 45.72 2.88 -60.14
C PHE A 527 44.40 2.94 -59.37
N THR A 528 43.56 3.78 -59.97
CA THR A 528 42.55 4.68 -59.43
C THR A 528 41.14 4.23 -59.81
N SER A 529 40.18 4.75 -59.05
CA SER A 529 38.86 5.27 -59.48
C SER A 529 37.87 4.36 -60.22
N GLY A 530 36.62 4.33 -59.73
CA GLY A 530 35.49 4.19 -60.64
C GLY A 530 34.11 3.87 -60.05
N ILE A 531 33.27 4.92 -59.95
CA ILE A 531 31.86 4.96 -60.40
C ILE A 531 30.73 4.64 -59.38
N SER A 532 30.21 5.74 -58.82
CA SER A 532 28.82 6.30 -58.86
C SER A 532 27.55 5.48 -58.58
N GLY A 533 26.59 6.16 -57.95
CA GLY A 533 25.17 5.79 -57.92
C GLY A 533 24.36 6.63 -56.93
N ALA A 534 23.69 7.66 -57.44
CA ALA A 534 23.04 8.74 -56.69
C ALA A 534 21.69 8.37 -56.03
N SER A 535 21.35 9.20 -55.05
CA SER A 535 20.11 9.36 -54.30
C SER A 535 18.86 9.58 -55.17
N SER A 536 17.69 9.17 -54.67
CA SER A 536 16.53 10.07 -54.62
C SER A 536 15.54 9.67 -53.52
N THR A 537 15.23 10.71 -52.74
CA THR A 537 14.16 10.93 -51.76
C THR A 537 12.78 10.94 -52.39
N TYR A 538 11.72 10.62 -51.64
CA TYR A 538 10.49 11.45 -51.62
C TYR A 538 9.70 11.30 -50.30
N HIS A 539 9.52 12.46 -49.66
CA HIS A 539 8.45 12.91 -48.73
C HIS A 539 7.03 12.65 -49.29
N ASN A 540 5.89 12.76 -48.61
CA ASN A 540 5.45 13.25 -47.29
C ASN A 540 3.98 12.79 -47.13
N GLN A 541 3.52 12.50 -45.91
CA GLN A 541 2.50 13.26 -45.16
C GLN A 541 2.26 12.63 -43.79
#